data_AF-A0A3D3TB06-F1
#
_entry.id   AF-A0A3D3TB06-F1
#
_cell.length_a   1.000
_cell.length_b   1.000
_cell.length_c   1.000
_cell.angle_alpha   90.00
_cell.angle_beta   90.00
_cell.angle_gamma   90.00
#
_symmetry.space_group_name_H-M   'P 1'
#
loop_
_entity.id
_entity.type
_entity.pdbx_description
1 polymer ?
#
loop_
_entity_poly.entity_id
_entity_poly.type
_entity_poly.pdbx_seq_one_letter_code
_entity_poly.pdbx_strand_id
1 'polypeptide(L)' 'MSGYSMEWLLCPICKGKTRIKLRWDTVLEHFPLYCPKCKGETLVDV' A
#
# COMPACT_ATOMS: atom_id res chain seq x y z
N MET A 1 -22.78 -8.83 11.42
CA MET A 1 -22.44 -7.71 10.49
C MET A 1 -20.94 -7.79 10.25
N SER A 2 -20.51 -8.52 9.22
CA SER A 2 -19.10 -8.75 8.91
C SER A 2 -18.48 -7.46 8.35
N GLY A 3 -17.95 -6.63 9.25
CA GLY A 3 -17.24 -5.40 8.93
C GLY A 3 -15.88 -5.72 8.36
N TYR A 4 -15.76 -5.68 7.04
CA TYR A 4 -14.46 -5.72 6.37
C TYR A 4 -13.96 -4.28 6.22
N SER A 5 -12.95 -3.91 7.01
CA SER A 5 -12.26 -2.63 6.85
C SER A 5 -11.42 -2.65 5.57
N MET A 6 -11.49 -1.55 4.82
CA MET A 6 -10.56 -1.28 3.73
C MET A 6 -9.58 -0.22 4.19
N GLU A 7 -8.29 -0.49 4.02
CA GLU A 7 -7.22 0.42 4.42
C GLU A 7 -6.47 0.92 3.20
N TRP A 8 -5.86 2.09 3.32
CA TRP A 8 -5.00 2.60 2.27
C TRP A 8 -3.58 2.16 2.54
N LEU A 9 -2.93 1.57 1.54
CA LEU A 9 -1.50 1.32 1.64
C LEU A 9 -0.79 2.68 1.75
N LEU A 10 0.07 2.84 2.74
CA LEU A 10 0.88 4.03 2.92
C LEU A 10 2.28 3.77 2.37
N CYS A 11 2.90 4.78 1.78
CA CYS A 11 4.29 4.67 1.35
C CYS A 11 5.18 4.37 2.56
N PRO A 12 6.04 3.34 2.53
CA PRO A 12 6.87 2.98 3.68
C PRO A 12 7.87 4.09 4.04
N ILE A 13 8.30 4.88 3.05
CA ILE A 13 9.30 5.95 3.20
C ILE A 13 8.68 7.23 3.77
N CYS A 14 7.66 7.79 3.11
CA CYS A 14 7.10 9.10 3.50
C CYS A 14 5.76 9.03 4.24
N LYS A 15 5.20 7.82 4.44
CA LYS A 15 3.85 7.59 5.00
C LYS A 15 2.73 8.32 4.24
N GLY A 16 3.03 8.81 3.04
CA GLY A 16 2.05 9.41 2.14
C GLY A 16 1.04 8.37 1.70
N LYS A 17 -0.23 8.77 1.68
CA LYS A 17 -1.34 7.96 1.18
C LYS A 17 -1.08 7.57 -0.29
N THR A 18 -1.07 6.27 -0.58
CA THR A 18 -0.99 5.78 -1.95
C THR A 18 -2.38 5.70 -2.59
N ARG A 19 -2.46 5.39 -3.88
CA ARG A 19 -3.72 5.14 -4.56
C ARG A 19 -4.22 3.69 -4.42
N ILE A 20 -3.52 2.87 -3.63
CA ILE A 20 -3.83 1.46 -3.45
C ILE A 20 -4.65 1.30 -2.17
N LYS A 21 -5.85 0.70 -2.32
CA LYS A 21 -6.67 0.24 -1.19
C LYS A 21 -6.45 -1.26 -1.02
N LEU A 22 -6.21 -1.67 0.20
CA LEU A 22 -6.08 -3.06 0.60
C LEU A 22 -7.35 -3.50 1.32
N ARG A 23 -7.80 -4.71 0.99
CA ARG A 23 -8.75 -5.47 1.80
C ARG A 23 -7.95 -6.39 2.72
N TRP A 24 -8.57 -6.87 3.80
CA TRP A 24 -7.94 -7.72 4.81
C TRP A 24 -7.29 -9.03 4.28
N ASP A 25 -7.69 -9.49 3.10
CA ASP A 25 -7.20 -10.69 2.40
C ASP A 25 -6.34 -10.37 1.17
N THR A 26 -6.00 -9.10 0.96
CA THR A 26 -5.13 -8.69 -0.15
C THR A 26 -3.69 -8.98 0.21
N VAL A 27 -3.02 -9.79 -0.62
CA VAL A 27 -1.58 -10.08 -0.49
C VAL A 27 -0.84 -9.41 -1.65
N LEU A 28 0.22 -8.68 -1.33
CA LEU A 28 1.16 -8.10 -2.27
C LEU A 28 2.54 -8.69 -1.98
N GLU A 29 3.11 -9.44 -2.91
CA GLU A 29 4.46 -10.00 -2.81
C GLU A 29 5.37 -9.39 -3.87
N HIS A 30 6.55 -8.92 -3.44
CA HIS A 30 7.54 -8.23 -4.27
C HIS A 30 6.90 -7.12 -5.13
N PHE A 31 5.92 -6.40 -4.58
CA PHE A 31 5.14 -5.46 -5.35
C PHE A 31 5.88 -4.13 -5.51
N PRO A 32 6.15 -3.66 -6.74
CA PRO A 32 6.79 -2.37 -6.98
C PRO A 32 5.84 -1.20 -6.67
N LEU A 33 6.04 -0.55 -5.53
CA LEU A 33 5.30 0.64 -5.13
C LEU A 33 6.06 1.91 -5.53
N TYR A 34 5.58 2.59 -6.59
CA TYR A 34 6.05 3.92 -6.93
C TYR A 34 5.43 5.00 -6.03
N CYS A 35 6.26 5.86 -5.44
CA CYS A 35 5.79 7.02 -4.68
C CYS A 35 6.13 8.33 -5.41
N PRO A 36 5.12 9.13 -5.83
CA PRO A 36 5.37 10.41 -6.50
C PRO A 36 6.00 11.48 -5.58
N LYS A 37 5.84 11.36 -4.26
CA LYS A 37 6.50 12.25 -3.29
C LYS A 37 7.98 11.93 -3.12
N CYS A 38 8.32 10.64 -3.06
CA CYS A 38 9.71 10.19 -2.94
C CYS A 38 10.42 10.13 -4.31
N LYS A 39 9.66 10.15 -5.41
CA LYS A 39 10.15 10.01 -6.79
C LYS A 39 10.97 8.73 -7.00
N GLY A 40 10.57 7.67 -6.32
CA GLY A 40 11.26 6.39 -6.32
C GLY A 40 10.29 5.22 -6.17
N GLU A 41 10.79 4.05 -6.51
CA GLU A 41 10.09 2.78 -6.40
C GLU A 41 10.64 1.98 -5.22
N THR A 42 9.78 1.24 -4.54
CA THR A 42 10.16 0.38 -3.41
C THR A 42 9.35 -0.88 -3.47
N LEU A 43 10.01 -2.03 -3.30
CA LEU A 43 9.32 -3.31 -3.18
C LEU A 43 8.63 -3.38 -1.82
N VAL A 44 7.36 -3.78 -1.82
CA VAL A 44 6.58 -3.98 -0.60
C VAL A 44 6.02 -5.40 -0.58
N ASP A 45 6.03 -5.96 0.63
CA ASP A 45 5.41 -7.23 0.96
C ASP A 45 4.34 -6.95 2.02
N VAL A 46 3.06 -7.13 1.68
CA VAL A 46 1.90 -6.74 2.51
C VAL A 46 0.85 -7.83 2.52
#